data_AF-A0A941X011-F1
#
_entry.id   AF-A0A941X011-F1
#
_cell.length_a   1.000
_cell.length_b   1.000
_cell.length_c   1.000
_cell.angle_alpha   90.00
_cell.angle_beta   90.00
_cell.angle_gamma   90.00
#
_symmetry.space_group_name_H-M   'P 1'
#
loop_
_entity.id
_entity.type
_entity.pdbx_description
1 polymer ?
#
loop_
_entity_poly.entity_id
_entity_poly.type
_entity_poly.pdbx_seq_one_letter_code
_entity_poly.pdbx_strand_id
1 'polypeptide(L)'
;MLEEYALEHGFTIYDYYIDDGYSGLSFERPAFKRLMQDISEGKINLVLTKDLSRLGRNHIQTSYFIEIFFPDNDIRYIAVNDNVDTLYDNNDKVNIAHFYHLKIS
;
A
#
# COMPACT_ATOMS: atom_id res chain seq x y z
N MET A 1 -11.04 14.20 -5.59
CA MET A 1 -10.42 13.01 -6.21
C MET A 1 -10.49 11.77 -5.32
N LEU A 2 -9.71 11.64 -4.23
CA LEU A 2 -9.75 10.40 -3.41
C LEU A 2 -11.07 10.22 -2.67
N GLU A 3 -11.64 11.31 -2.13
CA GLU A 3 -12.95 11.28 -1.49
C GLU A 3 -14.05 10.91 -2.48
N GLU A 4 -14.05 11.52 -3.67
CA GLU A 4 -14.98 11.19 -4.75
C GLU A 4 -14.87 9.71 -5.14
N TYR A 5 -13.64 9.20 -5.34
CA TYR A 5 -13.40 7.79 -5.63
C TYR A 5 -13.97 6.88 -4.53
N ALA A 6 -13.71 7.21 -3.25
CA ALA A 6 -14.24 6.45 -2.12
C ALA A 6 -15.78 6.43 -2.12
N LEU A 7 -16.42 7.57 -2.34
CA LEU A 7 -17.88 7.69 -2.39
C LEU A 7 -18.49 6.89 -3.56
N GLU A 8 -17.91 7.01 -4.76
CA GLU A 8 -18.36 6.29 -5.96
C GLU A 8 -18.27 4.77 -5.81
N HIS A 9 -17.30 4.28 -5.03
CA HIS A 9 -17.10 2.85 -4.76
C HIS A 9 -17.78 2.37 -3.47
N GLY A 10 -18.55 3.24 -2.80
CA GLY A 10 -19.31 2.90 -1.58
C GLY A 10 -18.43 2.70 -0.34
N PHE A 11 -17.22 3.23 -0.32
CA PHE A 11 -16.33 3.17 0.83
C PHE A 11 -16.69 4.23 1.87
N THR A 12 -16.63 3.85 3.14
CA THR A 12 -16.76 4.80 4.25
C THR A 12 -15.37 5.30 4.63
N ILE A 13 -15.19 6.62 4.63
CA ILE A 13 -13.92 7.25 5.02
C ILE A 13 -13.85 7.28 6.54
N TYR A 14 -12.86 6.58 7.10
CA TYR A 14 -12.58 6.61 8.55
C TYR A 14 -11.86 7.90 8.94
N ASP A 15 -10.72 8.21 8.31
CA ASP A 15 -9.92 9.41 8.59
C ASP A 15 -8.90 9.69 7.47
N TYR A 16 -8.23 10.84 7.53
CA TYR A 16 -7.19 11.28 6.61
C TYR A 16 -5.80 11.25 7.26
N TYR A 17 -4.83 10.62 6.60
CA TYR A 17 -3.44 10.52 7.05
C TYR A 17 -2.55 11.40 6.18
N ILE A 18 -2.23 12.60 6.67
CA ILE A 18 -1.52 13.64 5.92
C ILE A 18 -0.17 13.93 6.57
N ASP A 19 0.91 13.69 5.83
CA ASP A 19 2.28 14.01 6.24
C ASP A 19 2.86 15.10 5.34
N ASP A 20 2.63 16.37 5.69
CA ASP A 20 3.17 17.53 4.96
C ASP A 20 4.64 17.80 5.35
N GLY A 21 5.49 18.05 4.36
CA GLY A 21 6.92 18.31 4.56
C GLY A 21 7.79 17.08 4.86
N TYR A 22 7.24 15.86 4.83
CA TYR A 22 8.00 14.63 5.07
C TYR A 22 8.53 14.00 3.77
N SER A 23 9.75 13.47 3.82
CA SER A 23 10.30 12.72 2.68
C SER A 23 9.60 11.38 2.52
N GLY A 24 9.08 11.10 1.32
CA GLY A 24 8.57 9.76 0.98
C GLY A 24 9.61 8.64 0.98
N LEU A 25 10.90 8.91 1.21
CA LEU A 25 11.92 7.87 1.41
C LEU A 25 11.97 7.35 2.86
N SER A 26 11.33 8.06 3.79
CA SER A 26 11.28 7.71 5.20
C SER A 26 9.87 7.31 5.59
N PHE A 27 9.76 6.30 6.45
CA PHE A 27 8.51 5.92 7.11
C PHE A 27 8.42 6.47 8.55
N GLU A 28 9.39 7.30 8.94
CA GLU A 28 9.33 8.13 10.15
C GLU A 28 8.40 9.34 9.93
N ARG A 29 7.13 9.04 9.64
CA ARG A 29 6.09 10.01 9.32
C ARG A 29 4.94 9.89 10.32
N PRO A 30 4.56 10.96 11.04
CA PRO A 30 3.56 10.87 12.11
C PRO A 30 2.21 10.32 11.68
N ALA A 31 1.66 10.76 10.54
CA ALA A 31 0.38 10.28 10.08
C ALA A 31 0.48 8.84 9.56
N PHE A 32 1.57 8.47 8.88
CA PHE A 32 1.83 7.07 8.53
C PHE A 32 1.91 6.16 9.77
N LYS A 33 2.58 6.58 10.84
CA LYS A 33 2.63 5.81 12.09
C LYS A 33 1.25 5.66 12.72
N ARG A 34 0.44 6.72 12.69
CA ARG A 34 -0.96 6.69 13.13
C ARG A 34 -1.80 5.72 12.30
N LEU A 35 -1.60 5.69 10.97
CA LEU A 35 -2.24 4.73 10.08
C LEU A 35 -1.88 3.28 10.49
N MET A 36 -0.60 3.00 10.74
CA MET A 36 -0.18 1.66 11.18
C MET A 36 -0.82 1.27 12.52
N GLN A 37 -0.93 2.22 13.44
CA GLN A 37 -1.60 2.00 14.72
C GLN A 37 -3.09 1.71 14.53
N ASP A 38 -3.81 2.51 13.75
CA ASP A 38 -5.24 2.32 13.50
C ASP A 38 -5.52 0.99 12.75
N ILE A 39 -4.61 0.54 11.88
CA ILE A 39 -4.62 -0.81 11.29
C ILE A 39 -4.47 -1.88 12.39
N SER A 40 -3.46 -1.75 13.27
CA SER A 40 -3.22 -2.73 14.34
C SER A 40 -4.37 -2.81 15.36
N GLU A 41 -5.13 -1.73 15.52
CA GLU A 41 -6.32 -1.66 16.36
C GLU A 41 -7.59 -2.16 15.64
N GLY A 42 -7.49 -2.60 14.39
CA GLY A 42 -8.59 -3.17 13.61
C GLY A 42 -9.62 -2.14 13.14
N LYS A 43 -9.27 -0.85 13.12
CA LYS A 43 -10.19 0.23 12.74
C LYS A 43 -10.31 0.44 11.23
N ILE A 44 -9.34 -0.06 10.48
CA ILE A 44 -9.19 0.15 9.04
C ILE A 44 -8.99 -1.20 8.38
N ASN A 45 -9.61 -1.36 7.21
CA ASN A 45 -9.45 -2.52 6.33
C ASN A 45 -9.06 -2.13 4.89
N LEU A 46 -8.92 -0.83 4.59
CA LEU A 46 -8.59 -0.33 3.27
C LEU A 46 -7.71 0.92 3.38
N VAL A 47 -6.62 0.94 2.61
CA VAL A 47 -5.75 2.10 2.44
C VAL A 47 -5.85 2.60 1.01
N LEU A 48 -6.27 3.86 0.85
CA LEU A 48 -6.42 4.53 -0.45
C LEU A 48 -5.36 5.62 -0.60
N THR A 49 -4.61 5.57 -1.70
CA THR A 49 -3.63 6.60 -2.05
C THR A 49 -3.86 7.12 -3.47
N LYS A 50 -3.33 8.31 -3.76
CA LYS A 50 -3.36 8.88 -5.11
C LYS A 50 -2.54 8.05 -6.09
N ASP A 51 -1.34 7.69 -5.69
CA ASP A 51 -0.34 6.95 -6.45
C ASP A 51 0.61 6.25 -5.45
N LEU A 52 1.38 5.26 -5.91
CA LEU A 52 2.31 4.47 -5.11
C LEU A 52 3.34 5.34 -4.39
N SER A 53 3.70 6.49 -4.96
CA SER A 53 4.67 7.41 -4.35
C SER A 53 4.19 8.03 -3.04
N ARG A 54 2.86 8.07 -2.81
CA ARG A 54 2.26 8.54 -1.54
C ARG A 54 2.37 7.52 -0.42
N LEU A 55 2.34 6.22 -0.76
CA LEU A 55 2.68 5.18 0.19
C LEU A 55 4.16 5.25 0.56
N GLY A 56 5.04 5.34 -0.43
CA GLY A 56 6.47 5.55 -0.21
C GLY A 56 7.28 5.49 -1.51
N ARG A 57 8.40 6.20 -1.55
CA ARG A 57 9.35 6.23 -2.66
C ARG A 57 10.53 5.26 -2.47
N ASN A 58 10.67 4.65 -1.28
CA ASN A 58 11.62 3.57 -1.09
C ASN A 58 11.00 2.26 -1.59
N HIS A 59 11.37 1.85 -2.80
CA HIS A 59 10.78 0.69 -3.46
C HIS A 59 10.77 -0.59 -2.60
N ILE A 60 11.85 -0.88 -1.88
CA ILE A 60 11.95 -2.11 -1.06
C ILE A 60 10.89 -2.09 0.05
N GLN A 61 10.82 -0.97 0.78
CA GLN A 61 9.87 -0.84 1.88
C GLN A 61 8.42 -0.70 1.39
N THR A 62 8.19 0.04 0.30
CA THR A 62 6.88 0.16 -0.32
C THR A 62 6.37 -1.21 -0.79
N SER A 63 7.22 -2.02 -1.44
CA SER A 63 6.87 -3.40 -1.82
C SER A 63 6.57 -4.27 -0.61
N TYR A 64 7.34 -4.17 0.48
CA TYR A 64 7.03 -4.87 1.73
C TYR A 64 5.62 -4.52 2.25
N PHE A 65 5.23 -3.25 2.22
CA PHE A 65 3.89 -2.86 2.66
C PHE A 65 2.78 -3.47 1.79
N ILE A 66 2.94 -3.39 0.47
CA ILE A 66 1.93 -3.84 -0.50
C ILE A 66 1.80 -5.37 -0.52
N GLU A 67 2.92 -6.08 -0.50
CA GLU A 67 2.97 -7.52 -0.76
C GLU A 67 2.92 -8.38 0.49
N ILE A 68 3.26 -7.82 1.67
CA ILE A 68 3.37 -8.57 2.92
C ILE A 68 2.52 -7.93 4.01
N PHE A 69 2.86 -6.70 4.43
CA PHE A 69 2.21 -6.11 5.60
C PHE A 69 0.70 -5.92 5.44
N PHE A 70 0.24 -5.31 4.33
CA PHE A 70 -1.18 -5.09 4.13
C PHE A 70 -1.96 -6.41 4.00
N PRO A 71 -1.54 -7.39 3.19
CA PRO A 71 -2.17 -8.72 3.17
C PRO A 71 -2.21 -9.41 4.54
N ASP A 72 -1.10 -9.41 5.28
CA ASP A 72 -1.02 -10.07 6.60
C ASP A 72 -1.93 -9.42 7.66
N ASN A 73 -2.35 -8.17 7.43
CA ASN A 73 -3.26 -7.42 8.31
C ASN A 73 -4.68 -7.28 7.71
N ASP A 74 -5.03 -8.07 6.69
CA ASP A 74 -6.33 -8.02 6.00
C ASP A 74 -6.69 -6.62 5.45
N ILE A 75 -5.67 -5.87 5.02
CA ILE A 75 -5.82 -4.53 4.44
C ILE A 75 -5.80 -4.60 2.91
N ARG A 76 -6.88 -4.14 2.27
CA ARG A 76 -6.87 -3.84 0.83
C ARG A 76 -6.13 -2.53 0.58
N TYR A 77 -5.22 -2.52 -0.38
CA TYR A 77 -4.49 -1.31 -0.78
C TYR A 77 -4.85 -0.92 -2.20
N ILE A 78 -5.15 0.37 -2.41
CA ILE A 78 -5.50 0.94 -3.70
C ILE A 78 -4.63 2.18 -3.97
N ALA A 79 -4.03 2.24 -5.16
CA ALA A 79 -3.38 3.45 -5.69
C ALA A 79 -4.07 3.87 -6.99
N VAL A 80 -4.93 4.90 -6.90
CA VAL A 80 -5.91 5.24 -7.95
C VAL A 80 -5.26 5.53 -9.30
N ASN A 81 -4.23 6.37 -9.33
CA ASN A 81 -3.61 6.78 -10.59
C ASN A 81 -2.72 5.71 -11.22
N ASP A 82 -2.24 4.76 -10.41
CA ASP A 82 -1.37 3.69 -10.87
C ASP A 82 -2.16 2.42 -11.23
N ASN A 83 -3.50 2.46 -11.12
CA ASN A 83 -4.40 1.33 -11.34
C ASN A 83 -4.03 0.08 -10.51
N VAL A 84 -3.54 0.29 -9.29
CA VAL A 84 -3.21 -0.79 -8.36
C VAL A 84 -4.37 -1.01 -7.42
N ASP A 85 -4.76 -2.27 -7.26
CA ASP A 85 -5.75 -2.72 -6.30
C ASP A 85 -5.42 -4.15 -5.85
N THR A 86 -4.96 -4.31 -4.61
CA THR A 86 -4.48 -5.60 -4.11
C THR A 86 -5.57 -6.66 -3.97
N LEU A 87 -6.85 -6.28 -4.06
CA LEU A 87 -7.94 -7.25 -4.14
C LEU A 87 -7.92 -8.03 -5.46
N TYR A 88 -7.45 -7.42 -6.54
CA TYR A 88 -7.44 -8.00 -7.88
C TYR A 88 -6.04 -8.39 -8.36
N ASP A 89 -5.00 -7.67 -7.95
CA ASP A 89 -3.59 -7.92 -8.35
C ASP A 89 -3.03 -9.26 -7.83
N ASN A 90 -3.57 -9.80 -6.74
CA ASN A 90 -3.10 -11.06 -6.17
C ASN A 90 -3.45 -12.30 -7.02
N ASN A 91 -4.34 -12.18 -8.00
CA ASN A 91 -4.69 -13.31 -8.88
C ASN A 91 -3.65 -13.61 -9.96
N ASP A 92 -2.71 -12.69 -10.24
CA ASP A 92 -1.70 -12.85 -11.31
C ASP A 92 -0.28 -13.10 -10.80
N LYS A 93 -0.04 -13.14 -9.48
CA LYS A 93 1.30 -13.29 -8.89
C LYS A 93 1.66 -14.71 -8.45
N VAL A 94 1.25 -15.75 -9.19
CA VAL A 94 2.02 -17.01 -9.19
C VAL A 94 3.21 -16.85 -10.14
N ASN A 95 4.11 -15.90 -9.84
CA ASN A 95 5.42 -15.83 -10.48
C ASN A 95 6.32 -16.84 -9.78
N ILE A 96 6.28 -18.08 -10.27
CA ILE A 96 7.31 -19.06 -9.96
C ILE A 96 8.61 -18.51 -10.55
N ALA A 97 9.45 -17.89 -9.72
CA ALA A 97 10.74 -17.40 -10.15
C ALA A 97 11.61 -18.60 -10.58
N HIS A 98 11.72 -18.80 -11.90
CA HIS A 98 12.66 -19.75 -12.47
C HIS A 98 14.07 -19.16 -12.33
N PHE A 99 14.80 -19.59 -11.31
CA PHE A 99 16.21 -19.27 -11.17
C PHE A 99 17.05 -20.25 -12.00
N TYR A 100 17.77 -19.74 -12.99
CA TYR A 100 18.82 -20.51 -13.67
C TYR A 100 20.14 -20.32 -12.94
N HIS A 101 20.73 -21.41 -12.45
CA HIS A 101 22.10 -21.41 -11.94
C HIS A 101 23.08 -21.50 -13.12
N LEU A 102 23.81 -20.42 -13.41
CA LEU A 102 24.89 -20.43 -14.41
C LEU A 102 26.24 -20.52 -13.69
N LYS A 103 26.94 -21.64 -13.88
CA LYS A 103 28.34 -21.80 -13.49
C LYS A 103 29.21 -21.21 -14.60
N ILE A 104 29.97 -20.16 -14.29
CA ILE A 104 31.10 -19.74 -15.13
C ILE A 104 32.35 -20.41 -14.55
N SER A 105 33.19 -20.94 -15.45
CA SER A 105 34.34 -21.83 -15.22
C SER A 105 35.23 -21.46 -14.05
#